data_AF-A0A3G3K2V9-F1
#
_entry.id   AF-A0A3G3K2V9-F1
#
_cell.length_a   1.000
_cell.length_b   1.000
_cell.length_c   1.000
_cell.angle_alpha   90.00
_cell.angle_beta   90.00
_cell.angle_gamma   90.00
#
_symmetry.space_group_name_H-M   'P 1'
#
loop_
_entity.id
_entity.type
_entity.pdbx_description
1 polymer ?
#
loop_
_entity_poly.entity_id
_entity_poly.type
_entity_poly.pdbx_seq_one_letter_code
_entity_poly.pdbx_strand_id
1 'polypeptide(L)'
;MMKKNAAFLVSILTLLFTLAIPQTLFAAPSQVSVTLPSFNVSLNGIKIDNAYRQYPLIVYKDITYFPMTYNDSRFLGVETTWDSNNGLAINQTRVAAAYRDVRGMFVNKKTQTATIRTGDLHLNGKVIRDADQGQYPFLSFRNVTYFPLTWSYAVKELGWSYHFDSKTGLAVSSTNPKVTKAASMPGTTADGATLYQGYKYAIGKDGAVVSSKVGTIGKSVTLTQLPIWSEGDGKSRVTGSLYVQDGSLWLSYHQGGAIMGHDEYFRLNEKGKFELAESGYLTFRTFGDTKIKVRQGFPPSPNNLSVAIGTQEAKPAGDPAYVYGETMKALANGGSTGSSSRDLSLIDHDLYVLAYNMEKDTDFSRLHKINLVTNETTRVSDLEATGFAIIGNNVYLNSDGDLYRFSLEGGPEEHLNPESKLASVTEDDGYVLCTFVKEANTPYTLVVYDLNGNIVFKTSDVVSSSAVEGGKVYYTEKEGHNVYSASLK
;
A
#
# COMPACT_ATOMS: atom_id res chain seq x y z
N MET A 1 16.36 -40.45 76.55
CA MET A 1 17.54 -39.96 75.82
C MET A 1 17.89 -41.00 74.75
N MET A 2 17.27 -40.93 73.57
CA MET A 2 17.51 -41.78 72.39
C MET A 2 16.65 -41.18 71.26
N LYS A 3 17.22 -40.30 70.43
CA LYS A 3 16.58 -39.78 69.21
C LYS A 3 17.58 -38.98 68.36
N LYS A 4 18.68 -39.61 67.95
CA LYS A 4 19.52 -39.16 66.83
C LYS A 4 20.13 -40.42 66.23
N ASN A 5 19.94 -40.64 64.92
CA ASN A 5 20.75 -41.48 64.02
C ASN A 5 19.96 -42.11 62.86
N ALA A 6 18.63 -42.03 62.81
CA ALA A 6 17.87 -42.56 61.66
C ALA A 6 17.68 -41.55 60.50
N ALA A 7 17.85 -40.24 60.76
CA ALA A 7 17.57 -39.21 59.75
C ALA A 7 18.71 -38.97 58.76
N PHE A 8 19.93 -39.46 59.02
CA PHE A 8 21.10 -39.17 58.17
C PHE A 8 21.27 -40.16 57.00
N LEU A 9 20.69 -41.37 57.10
CA LEU A 9 20.80 -42.41 56.07
C LEU A 9 19.71 -42.32 54.99
N VAL A 10 18.56 -41.71 55.29
CA VAL A 10 17.47 -41.52 54.31
C VAL A 10 17.73 -40.30 53.40
N SER A 11 18.52 -39.34 53.87
CA SER A 11 18.84 -38.11 53.11
C SER A 11 19.95 -38.27 52.06
N ILE A 12 20.74 -39.36 52.12
CA ILE A 12 21.78 -39.66 51.11
C ILE A 12 21.22 -40.55 49.98
N LEU A 13 20.21 -41.38 50.26
CA LEU A 13 19.59 -42.25 49.24
C LEU A 13 18.55 -41.52 48.36
N THR A 14 18.00 -40.39 48.82
CA THR A 14 17.10 -39.53 48.03
C THR A 14 17.83 -38.50 47.16
N LEU A 15 19.13 -38.28 47.38
CA LEU A 15 19.96 -37.40 46.55
C LEU A 15 20.58 -38.13 45.34
N LEU A 16 20.56 -39.46 45.32
CA LEU A 16 21.10 -40.29 44.24
C LEU A 16 20.06 -40.70 43.18
N PHE A 17 18.76 -40.48 43.42
CA PHE A 17 17.70 -40.78 42.44
C PHE A 17 17.18 -39.56 41.66
N THR A 18 17.64 -38.34 41.96
CA THR A 18 17.27 -37.10 41.24
C THR A 18 18.22 -36.73 40.10
N LEU A 19 19.27 -37.52 39.85
CA LEU A 19 20.26 -37.29 38.77
C LEU A 19 20.01 -38.12 37.49
N ALA A 20 18.93 -38.90 37.44
CA ALA A 20 18.51 -39.62 36.23
C ALA A 20 17.35 -38.90 35.52
N ILE A 21 17.48 -37.60 35.29
CA ILE A 21 16.69 -36.95 34.23
C ILE A 21 17.39 -37.36 32.94
N PRO A 22 16.74 -38.08 32.00
CA PRO A 22 17.32 -38.29 30.68
C PRO A 22 17.55 -36.91 30.08
N GLN A 23 18.81 -36.46 30.05
CA GLN A 23 19.19 -35.33 29.24
C GLN A 23 18.90 -35.78 27.82
N THR A 24 17.83 -35.26 27.23
CA THR A 24 17.65 -35.31 25.78
C THR A 24 18.85 -34.57 25.21
N LEU A 25 19.89 -35.32 24.87
CA LEU A 25 21.02 -34.86 24.08
C LEU A 25 20.45 -34.43 22.73
N PHE A 26 20.06 -33.17 22.63
CA PHE A 26 19.96 -32.53 21.33
C PHE A 26 21.38 -32.56 20.77
N ALA A 27 21.58 -33.27 19.66
CA ALA A 27 22.84 -33.25 18.95
C ALA A 27 23.25 -31.79 18.74
N ALA A 28 24.49 -31.44 19.08
CA ALA A 28 24.99 -30.10 18.83
C ALA A 28 24.80 -29.79 17.34
N PRO A 29 24.24 -28.63 16.98
CA PRO A 29 23.95 -28.31 15.59
C PRO A 29 25.26 -28.39 14.79
N SER A 30 25.24 -29.14 13.68
CA SER A 30 26.45 -29.39 12.89
C SER A 30 26.99 -28.08 12.34
N GLN A 31 28.10 -27.61 12.92
CA GLN A 31 28.76 -26.37 12.51
C GLN A 31 29.52 -26.57 11.20
N VAL A 32 29.44 -25.58 10.32
CA VAL A 32 30.14 -25.55 9.04
C VAL A 32 30.86 -24.22 8.86
N SER A 33 32.03 -24.26 8.21
CA SER A 33 32.76 -23.06 7.84
C SER A 33 32.15 -22.44 6.57
N VAL A 34 31.94 -21.14 6.60
CA VAL A 34 31.41 -20.34 5.48
C VAL A 34 32.29 -19.12 5.24
N THR A 35 32.30 -18.60 4.03
CA THR A 35 33.07 -17.40 3.68
C THR A 35 32.18 -16.29 3.11
N LEU A 36 32.69 -15.06 3.07
CA LEU A 36 32.09 -14.03 2.23
C LEU A 36 32.41 -14.33 0.75
N PRO A 37 31.50 -13.99 -0.19
CA PRO A 37 31.79 -14.11 -1.61
C PRO A 37 33.09 -13.39 -1.99
N SER A 38 34.00 -14.08 -2.68
CA SER A 38 35.22 -13.50 -3.25
C SER A 38 34.99 -12.80 -4.60
N PHE A 39 33.76 -12.83 -5.08
CA PHE A 39 33.28 -12.25 -6.33
C PHE A 39 32.14 -11.26 -6.07
N ASN A 40 31.85 -10.39 -7.04
CA ASN A 40 30.72 -9.49 -6.95
C ASN A 40 29.41 -10.28 -6.98
N VAL A 41 28.42 -9.85 -6.20
CA VAL A 41 27.05 -10.35 -6.30
C VAL A 41 26.11 -9.19 -6.58
N SER A 42 25.21 -9.34 -7.54
CA SER A 42 24.11 -8.41 -7.78
C SER A 42 22.75 -9.11 -7.64
N LEU A 43 21.82 -8.44 -6.97
CA LEU A 43 20.45 -8.88 -6.78
C LEU A 43 19.52 -7.83 -7.40
N ASN A 44 18.70 -8.22 -8.37
CA ASN A 44 17.84 -7.30 -9.13
C ASN A 44 18.61 -6.07 -9.68
N GLY A 45 19.85 -6.30 -10.14
CA GLY A 45 20.73 -5.26 -10.64
C GLY A 45 21.46 -4.42 -9.57
N ILE A 46 21.13 -4.57 -8.29
CA ILE A 46 21.80 -3.88 -7.19
C ILE A 46 23.02 -4.67 -6.75
N LYS A 47 24.20 -4.06 -6.80
CA LYS A 47 25.44 -4.65 -6.27
C LYS A 47 25.37 -4.74 -4.74
N ILE A 48 25.63 -5.93 -4.21
CA ILE A 48 25.57 -6.21 -2.77
C ILE A 48 26.94 -6.01 -2.14
N ASP A 49 26.98 -5.16 -1.10
CA ASP A 49 28.14 -4.99 -0.23
C ASP A 49 27.97 -5.87 1.02
N ASN A 50 28.78 -6.93 1.11
CA ASN A 50 28.76 -7.86 2.23
C ASN A 50 29.67 -7.43 3.39
N ALA A 51 30.47 -6.38 3.24
CA ALA A 51 31.47 -6.01 4.24
C ALA A 51 30.83 -5.59 5.57
N TYR A 52 29.73 -4.83 5.53
CA TYR A 52 29.04 -4.33 6.72
C TYR A 52 27.61 -4.84 6.88
N ARG A 53 27.10 -5.67 5.97
CA ARG A 53 25.72 -6.15 6.04
C ARG A 53 25.48 -6.99 7.29
N GLN A 54 24.39 -6.76 8.02
CA GLN A 54 24.02 -7.55 9.20
C GLN A 54 23.79 -9.02 8.85
N TYR A 55 23.22 -9.28 7.68
CA TYR A 55 23.03 -10.61 7.11
C TYR A 55 23.71 -10.63 5.74
N PRO A 56 25.04 -10.79 5.68
CA PRO A 56 25.75 -10.86 4.40
C PRO A 56 25.36 -12.15 3.67
N LEU A 57 25.49 -12.14 2.35
CA LEU A 57 25.58 -13.37 1.57
C LEU A 57 26.81 -14.16 2.05
N ILE A 58 26.68 -15.48 2.12
CA ILE A 58 27.77 -16.39 2.53
C ILE A 58 27.96 -17.48 1.48
N VAL A 59 29.16 -18.05 1.42
CA VAL A 59 29.50 -19.14 0.50
C VAL A 59 29.81 -20.40 1.30
N TYR A 60 29.19 -21.51 0.93
CA TYR A 60 29.44 -22.84 1.47
C TYR A 60 29.53 -23.83 0.32
N LYS A 61 30.65 -24.59 0.25
CA LYS A 61 30.95 -25.52 -0.85
C LYS A 61 30.76 -24.88 -2.23
N ASP A 62 31.32 -23.69 -2.41
CA ASP A 62 31.29 -22.88 -3.63
C ASP A 62 29.88 -22.43 -4.10
N ILE A 63 28.84 -22.66 -3.29
CA ILE A 63 27.50 -22.15 -3.52
C ILE A 63 27.26 -20.92 -2.66
N THR A 64 26.71 -19.86 -3.25
CA THR A 64 26.27 -18.67 -2.51
C THR A 64 24.92 -18.93 -1.86
N TYR A 65 24.78 -18.50 -0.61
CA TYR A 65 23.57 -18.62 0.18
C TYR A 65 22.97 -17.25 0.45
N PHE A 66 21.67 -17.16 0.24
CA PHE A 66 20.86 -15.97 0.37
C PHE A 66 20.15 -15.92 1.73
N PRO A 67 20.25 -14.82 2.50
CA PRO A 67 19.58 -14.70 3.77
C PRO A 67 18.06 -14.54 3.60
N MET A 68 17.27 -15.42 4.22
CA MET A 68 15.81 -15.34 4.20
C MET A 68 15.27 -14.38 5.27
N THR A 69 15.79 -13.14 5.30
CA THR A 69 15.27 -12.08 6.19
C THR A 69 13.98 -11.49 5.63
N TYR A 70 13.23 -10.75 6.46
CA TYR A 70 12.00 -10.08 6.03
C TYR A 70 12.21 -9.18 4.79
N ASN A 71 13.26 -8.34 4.81
CA ASN A 71 13.53 -7.38 3.74
C ASN A 71 14.16 -8.02 2.50
N ASP A 72 15.17 -8.89 2.69
CA ASP A 72 15.88 -9.50 1.56
C ASP A 72 14.93 -10.39 0.76
N SER A 73 14.14 -11.24 1.44
CA SER A 73 13.17 -12.14 0.79
C SER A 73 12.19 -11.36 -0.09
N ARG A 74 11.58 -10.31 0.46
CA ARG A 74 10.59 -9.49 -0.27
C ARG A 74 11.20 -8.72 -1.43
N PHE A 75 12.46 -8.29 -1.31
CA PHE A 75 13.19 -7.67 -2.41
C PHE A 75 13.30 -8.63 -3.61
N LEU A 76 13.44 -9.94 -3.38
CA LEU A 76 13.42 -10.97 -4.44
C LEU A 76 12.03 -11.60 -4.71
N GLY A 77 10.96 -10.99 -4.18
CA GLY A 77 9.59 -11.41 -4.48
C GLY A 77 9.14 -12.70 -3.82
N VAL A 78 9.78 -13.06 -2.71
CA VAL A 78 9.42 -14.22 -1.89
C VAL A 78 9.09 -13.79 -0.47
N GLU A 79 8.19 -14.51 0.18
CA GLU A 79 7.80 -14.28 1.57
C GLU A 79 8.06 -15.52 2.40
N THR A 80 8.49 -15.30 3.64
CA THR A 80 8.66 -16.35 4.63
C THR A 80 7.56 -16.27 5.67
N THR A 81 7.01 -17.43 6.01
CA THR A 81 6.05 -17.60 7.10
C THR A 81 6.51 -18.76 7.97
N TRP A 82 6.15 -18.71 9.25
CA TRP A 82 6.45 -19.78 10.20
C TRP A 82 5.16 -20.22 10.86
N ASP A 83 4.96 -21.53 10.90
CA ASP A 83 3.86 -22.18 11.60
C ASP A 83 4.42 -23.25 12.53
N SER A 84 3.81 -23.43 13.71
CA SER A 84 4.29 -24.40 14.69
C SER A 84 4.12 -25.84 14.24
N ASN A 85 3.14 -26.12 13.37
CA ASN A 85 2.87 -27.47 12.88
C ASN A 85 3.64 -27.78 11.60
N ASN A 86 3.76 -26.81 10.69
CA ASN A 86 4.34 -27.00 9.35
C ASN A 86 5.76 -26.41 9.19
N GLY A 87 6.29 -25.72 10.21
CA GLY A 87 7.63 -25.15 10.19
C GLY A 87 7.76 -23.92 9.29
N LEU A 88 8.93 -23.75 8.66
CA LEU A 88 9.20 -22.62 7.77
C LEU A 88 8.59 -22.87 6.38
N ALA A 89 7.81 -21.91 5.89
CA ALA A 89 7.35 -21.87 4.52
C ALA A 89 7.94 -20.67 3.78
N ILE A 90 8.40 -20.89 2.55
CA ILE A 90 8.93 -19.89 1.63
C ILE A 90 8.04 -19.92 0.39
N ASN A 91 7.39 -18.80 0.07
CA ASN A 91 6.47 -18.72 -1.05
C ASN A 91 6.85 -17.59 -2.00
N GLN A 92 6.82 -17.86 -3.29
CA GLN A 92 6.90 -16.86 -4.33
C GLN A 92 5.55 -16.16 -4.46
N THR A 93 5.47 -14.94 -3.95
CA THR A 93 4.22 -14.18 -3.93
C THR A 93 4.24 -12.99 -4.89
N ARG A 94 5.38 -12.73 -5.54
CA ARG A 94 5.63 -11.54 -6.38
C ARG A 94 5.51 -10.21 -5.64
N VAL A 95 5.59 -10.22 -4.30
CA VAL A 95 5.67 -9.00 -3.50
C VAL A 95 6.82 -8.11 -3.98
N ALA A 96 6.60 -6.81 -4.02
CA ALA A 96 7.61 -5.82 -4.34
C ALA A 96 8.07 -5.15 -3.04
N ALA A 97 9.36 -4.81 -2.96
CA ALA A 97 9.90 -4.07 -1.84
C ALA A 97 11.14 -3.29 -2.29
N ALA A 98 11.36 -2.11 -1.71
CA ALA A 98 12.61 -1.40 -1.87
C ALA A 98 13.77 -2.18 -1.21
N TYR A 99 14.96 -2.10 -1.82
CA TYR A 99 16.16 -2.68 -1.24
C TYR A 99 16.55 -2.00 0.08
N ARG A 100 16.78 -2.79 1.12
CA ARG A 100 17.27 -2.31 2.42
C ARG A 100 18.65 -2.86 2.69
N ASP A 101 19.63 -1.97 2.84
CA ASP A 101 20.97 -2.33 3.31
C ASP A 101 21.03 -2.22 4.84
N VAL A 102 20.60 -3.28 5.52
CA VAL A 102 20.71 -3.33 6.98
C VAL A 102 22.17 -3.58 7.36
N ARG A 103 22.84 -2.54 7.85
CA ARG A 103 24.25 -2.59 8.24
C ARG A 103 24.41 -2.95 9.72
N GLY A 104 25.38 -3.83 9.99
CA GLY A 104 25.89 -4.09 11.32
C GLY A 104 26.96 -3.08 11.73
N MET A 105 27.31 -3.09 13.02
CA MET A 105 28.30 -2.15 13.59
C MET A 105 29.74 -2.44 13.17
N PHE A 106 30.05 -3.67 12.77
CA PHE A 106 31.41 -4.14 12.53
C PHE A 106 31.54 -4.78 11.15
N VAL A 107 32.77 -4.73 10.61
CA VAL A 107 33.12 -5.43 9.37
C VAL A 107 32.97 -6.94 9.58
N ASN A 108 32.32 -7.61 8.63
CA ASN A 108 32.21 -9.05 8.60
C ASN A 108 33.57 -9.70 8.32
N LYS A 109 33.91 -10.73 9.12
CA LYS A 109 35.11 -11.54 8.89
C LYS A 109 34.96 -12.31 7.58
N LYS A 110 36.08 -12.49 6.86
CA LYS A 110 36.13 -13.26 5.61
C LYS A 110 35.64 -14.70 5.78
N THR A 111 35.97 -15.32 6.90
CA THR A 111 35.54 -16.69 7.27
C THR A 111 34.75 -16.63 8.57
N GLN A 112 33.63 -17.34 8.60
CA GLN A 112 32.69 -17.39 9.71
C GLN A 112 32.15 -18.82 9.88
N THR A 113 31.35 -19.03 10.92
CA THR A 113 30.72 -20.32 11.21
C THR A 113 29.21 -20.18 11.09
N ALA A 114 28.60 -21.09 10.33
CA ALA A 114 27.15 -21.29 10.28
C ALA A 114 26.81 -22.68 10.83
N THR A 115 25.54 -23.00 10.98
CA THR A 115 25.07 -24.35 11.32
C THR A 115 24.22 -24.91 10.20
N ILE A 116 24.25 -26.22 10.02
CA ILE A 116 23.28 -26.91 9.17
C ILE A 116 21.92 -26.79 9.85
N ARG A 117 20.92 -26.27 9.12
CA ARG A 117 19.54 -26.23 9.59
C ARG A 117 18.92 -27.60 9.37
N THR A 118 18.42 -28.20 10.45
CA THR A 118 17.69 -29.47 10.39
C THR A 118 16.19 -29.23 10.34
N GLY A 119 15.46 -30.24 9.85
CA GLY A 119 14.01 -30.22 9.75
C GLY A 119 13.47 -29.77 8.39
N ASP A 120 12.24 -30.21 8.13
CA ASP A 120 11.55 -30.00 6.87
C ASP A 120 11.13 -28.53 6.71
N LEU A 121 10.89 -28.14 5.46
CA LEU A 121 10.33 -26.84 5.12
C LEU A 121 9.41 -26.93 3.92
N HIS A 122 8.61 -25.90 3.71
CA HIS A 122 7.77 -25.77 2.54
C HIS A 122 8.32 -24.72 1.58
N LEU A 123 8.39 -25.05 0.30
CA LEU A 123 8.76 -24.15 -0.77
C LEU A 123 7.63 -24.14 -1.80
N ASN A 124 6.90 -23.03 -1.93
CA ASN A 124 5.70 -22.93 -2.76
C ASN A 124 4.69 -24.06 -2.48
N GLY A 125 4.47 -24.35 -1.20
CA GLY A 125 3.60 -25.45 -0.74
C GLY A 125 4.23 -26.85 -0.80
N LYS A 126 5.32 -27.06 -1.54
CA LYS A 126 6.02 -28.35 -1.65
C LYS A 126 6.91 -28.59 -0.44
N VAL A 127 6.78 -29.76 0.20
CA VAL A 127 7.66 -30.19 1.30
C VAL A 127 9.05 -30.51 0.75
N ILE A 128 10.07 -29.87 1.32
CA ILE A 128 11.48 -30.18 1.14
C ILE A 128 11.96 -30.87 2.42
N ARG A 129 12.16 -32.18 2.35
CA ARG A 129 12.60 -32.96 3.52
C ARG A 129 14.06 -32.73 3.81
N ASP A 130 14.43 -32.73 5.09
CA ASP A 130 15.82 -32.61 5.54
C ASP A 130 16.74 -33.64 4.85
N ALA A 131 16.29 -34.89 4.77
CA ALA A 131 16.99 -35.98 4.11
C ALA A 131 17.23 -35.77 2.60
N ASP A 132 16.42 -34.93 1.95
CA ASP A 132 16.45 -34.70 0.50
C ASP A 132 17.28 -33.47 0.12
N GLN A 133 17.79 -32.68 1.09
CA GLN A 133 18.52 -31.44 0.81
C GLN A 133 19.92 -31.67 0.23
N GLY A 134 20.47 -32.88 0.38
CA GLY A 134 21.71 -33.31 -0.25
C GLY A 134 22.95 -32.50 0.19
N GLN A 135 23.80 -32.14 -0.77
CA GLN A 135 25.13 -31.58 -0.50
C GLN A 135 25.09 -30.11 -0.04
N TYR A 136 23.99 -29.42 -0.33
CA TYR A 136 23.77 -28.00 -0.12
C TYR A 136 22.53 -27.81 0.77
N PRO A 137 22.59 -28.20 2.06
CA PRO A 137 21.48 -28.05 2.98
C PRO A 137 21.25 -26.57 3.30
N PHE A 138 20.05 -26.25 3.76
CA PHE A 138 19.77 -24.93 4.31
C PHE A 138 20.68 -24.68 5.52
N LEU A 139 21.16 -23.45 5.65
CA LEU A 139 22.02 -23.06 6.77
C LEU A 139 21.26 -22.18 7.74
N SER A 140 21.67 -22.18 9.00
CA SER A 140 21.32 -21.14 9.97
C SER A 140 22.55 -20.31 10.27
N PHE A 141 22.43 -19.00 10.07
CA PHE A 141 23.50 -18.05 10.35
C PHE A 141 22.89 -16.79 10.95
N ARG A 142 23.38 -16.39 12.14
CA ARG A 142 22.83 -15.28 12.93
C ARG A 142 21.31 -15.42 13.17
N ASN A 143 20.87 -16.65 13.46
CA ASN A 143 19.46 -17.02 13.70
C ASN A 143 18.52 -16.76 12.50
N VAL A 144 19.07 -16.67 11.29
CA VAL A 144 18.31 -16.55 10.04
C VAL A 144 18.58 -17.78 9.18
N THR A 145 17.55 -18.25 8.49
CA THR A 145 17.70 -19.33 7.50
C THR A 145 18.36 -18.79 6.24
N TYR A 146 19.35 -19.50 5.74
CA TYR A 146 20.11 -19.18 4.55
C TYR A 146 19.81 -20.20 3.46
N PHE A 147 19.34 -19.67 2.33
CA PHE A 147 18.83 -20.41 1.19
C PHE A 147 19.93 -20.63 0.14
N PRO A 148 20.24 -21.87 -0.25
CA PRO A 148 21.24 -22.13 -1.28
C PRO A 148 20.78 -21.64 -2.66
N LEU A 149 21.56 -20.77 -3.30
CA LEU A 149 21.28 -20.30 -4.68
C LEU A 149 21.71 -21.34 -5.73
N THR A 150 21.25 -22.58 -5.58
CA THR A 150 21.44 -23.63 -6.60
C THR A 150 20.44 -23.45 -7.74
N TRP A 151 20.74 -24.03 -8.90
CA TRP A 151 19.80 -24.02 -10.04
C TRP A 151 18.45 -24.67 -9.71
N SER A 152 18.46 -25.77 -8.93
CA SER A 152 17.23 -26.45 -8.52
C SER A 152 16.31 -25.54 -7.73
N TYR A 153 16.84 -24.74 -6.82
CA TYR A 153 16.03 -23.89 -5.95
C TYR A 153 15.77 -22.51 -6.54
N ALA A 154 16.82 -21.76 -6.89
CA ALA A 154 16.68 -20.38 -7.37
C ALA A 154 15.93 -20.31 -8.72
N VAL A 155 16.24 -21.21 -9.65
CA VAL A 155 15.67 -21.16 -11.01
C VAL A 155 14.41 -22.00 -11.12
N LYS A 156 14.47 -23.30 -10.78
CA LYS A 156 13.31 -24.19 -11.01
C LYS A 156 12.16 -23.95 -10.02
N GLU A 157 12.46 -23.77 -8.75
CA GLU A 157 11.41 -23.61 -7.73
C GLU A 157 10.97 -22.13 -7.59
N LEU A 158 11.89 -21.16 -7.67
CA LEU A 158 11.58 -19.73 -7.47
C LEU A 158 11.51 -18.88 -8.75
N GLY A 159 11.82 -19.46 -9.91
CA GLY A 159 11.74 -18.76 -11.20
C GLY A 159 12.69 -17.56 -11.34
N TRP A 160 13.77 -17.49 -10.57
CA TRP A 160 14.76 -16.42 -10.69
C TRP A 160 15.68 -16.66 -11.87
N SER A 161 16.08 -15.60 -12.56
CA SER A 161 17.18 -15.66 -13.50
C SER A 161 18.51 -15.76 -12.75
N TYR A 162 19.38 -16.64 -13.21
CA TYR A 162 20.68 -16.90 -12.61
C TYR A 162 21.77 -16.78 -13.68
N HIS A 163 22.79 -15.96 -13.43
CA HIS A 163 23.96 -15.84 -14.30
C HIS A 163 25.23 -15.71 -13.46
N PHE A 164 26.27 -16.44 -13.82
CA PHE A 164 27.59 -16.29 -13.22
C PHE A 164 28.63 -16.17 -14.32
N ASP A 165 29.47 -15.14 -14.20
CA ASP A 165 30.67 -14.94 -15.03
C ASP A 165 31.85 -14.61 -14.12
N SER A 166 33.05 -15.08 -14.48
CA SER A 166 34.24 -14.91 -13.64
C SER A 166 34.71 -13.46 -13.54
N LYS A 167 34.34 -12.59 -14.48
CA LYS A 167 34.69 -11.16 -14.47
C LYS A 167 33.62 -10.33 -13.76
N THR A 168 32.34 -10.58 -14.02
CA THR A 168 31.24 -9.76 -13.47
C THR A 168 30.66 -10.30 -12.16
N GLY A 169 30.90 -11.57 -11.84
CA GLY A 169 30.41 -12.26 -10.65
C GLY A 169 29.03 -12.88 -10.82
N LEU A 170 28.32 -13.09 -9.70
CA LEU A 170 26.99 -13.68 -9.64
C LEU A 170 25.91 -12.60 -9.80
N ALA A 171 24.97 -12.81 -10.72
CA ALA A 171 23.78 -11.99 -10.87
C ALA A 171 22.52 -12.85 -10.71
N VAL A 172 21.65 -12.45 -9.78
CA VAL A 172 20.34 -13.06 -9.57
C VAL A 172 19.26 -11.99 -9.74
N SER A 173 18.22 -12.28 -10.49
CA SER A 173 17.06 -11.38 -10.61
C SER A 173 15.76 -12.16 -10.56
N SER A 174 14.80 -11.65 -9.79
CA SER A 174 13.46 -12.23 -9.65
C SER A 174 12.48 -11.64 -10.67
N THR A 175 11.27 -12.18 -10.77
CA THR A 175 10.24 -11.70 -11.72
C THR A 175 9.23 -10.72 -11.12
N ASN A 176 9.35 -10.39 -9.82
CA ASN A 176 8.52 -9.38 -9.16
C ASN A 176 8.83 -7.96 -9.67
N PRO A 177 7.87 -7.03 -9.60
CA PRO A 177 8.09 -5.63 -9.94
C PRO A 177 9.30 -5.04 -9.22
N LYS A 178 10.11 -4.28 -9.97
CA LYS A 178 11.34 -3.67 -9.43
C LYS A 178 11.04 -2.29 -8.88
N VAL A 179 11.22 -2.15 -7.58
CA VAL A 179 11.09 -0.88 -6.86
C VAL A 179 12.40 -0.12 -6.94
N THR A 180 12.34 1.11 -7.46
CA THR A 180 13.48 2.03 -7.52
C THR A 180 13.13 3.34 -6.84
N LYS A 181 14.12 4.04 -6.29
CA LYS A 181 13.90 5.38 -5.74
C LYS A 181 13.49 6.34 -6.86
N ALA A 182 12.44 7.10 -6.61
CA ALA A 182 11.97 8.19 -7.45
C ALA A 182 12.27 9.53 -6.76
N ALA A 183 12.37 10.59 -7.56
CA ALA A 183 12.61 11.94 -7.05
C ALA A 183 11.35 12.58 -6.45
N SER A 184 10.16 12.21 -6.95
CA SER A 184 8.88 12.79 -6.56
C SER A 184 7.70 11.90 -6.98
N MET A 185 6.50 12.20 -6.46
CA MET A 185 5.25 11.60 -6.90
C MET A 185 4.79 12.22 -8.24
N PRO A 186 3.99 11.51 -9.05
CA PRO A 186 3.26 12.10 -10.15
C PRO A 186 2.40 13.26 -9.67
N GLY A 187 2.40 14.33 -10.46
CA GLY A 187 1.66 15.54 -10.12
C GLY A 187 2.11 16.23 -8.83
N THR A 188 3.07 15.72 -8.03
CA THR A 188 3.53 16.36 -6.78
C THR A 188 5.03 16.19 -6.55
N THR A 189 5.77 17.29 -6.43
CA THR A 189 7.21 17.30 -6.11
C THR A 189 7.47 16.89 -4.66
N ALA A 190 8.70 16.46 -4.34
CA ALA A 190 9.07 16.06 -2.97
C ALA A 190 8.87 17.16 -1.91
N ASP A 191 8.85 18.43 -2.31
CA ASP A 191 8.57 19.57 -1.45
C ASP A 191 7.08 19.98 -1.41
N GLY A 192 6.18 19.11 -1.91
CA GLY A 192 4.73 19.28 -1.80
C GLY A 192 4.09 20.21 -2.83
N ALA A 193 4.78 20.55 -3.93
CA ALA A 193 4.24 21.38 -5.00
C ALA A 193 3.60 20.53 -6.10
N THR A 194 2.59 21.02 -6.80
CA THR A 194 1.92 20.29 -7.88
C THR A 194 2.63 20.49 -9.23
N LEU A 195 2.86 19.43 -10.00
CA LEU A 195 3.37 19.49 -11.37
C LEU A 195 2.21 19.46 -12.37
N TYR A 196 2.18 20.41 -13.30
CA TYR A 196 1.14 20.48 -14.33
C TYR A 196 1.69 21.15 -15.59
N GLN A 197 1.52 20.50 -16.75
CA GLN A 197 1.91 21.00 -18.09
C GLN A 197 3.33 21.61 -18.18
N GLY A 198 4.33 20.99 -17.52
CA GLY A 198 5.73 21.45 -17.56
C GLY A 198 6.07 22.59 -16.57
N TYR A 199 5.14 22.92 -15.67
CA TYR A 199 5.31 23.90 -14.60
C TYR A 199 5.14 23.25 -13.22
N LYS A 200 5.79 23.85 -12.23
CA LYS A 200 5.66 23.53 -10.80
C LYS A 200 4.85 24.62 -10.12
N TYR A 201 3.80 24.25 -9.39
CA TYR A 201 2.88 25.13 -8.68
C TYR A 201 2.94 24.86 -7.17
N ALA A 202 3.23 25.89 -6.37
CA ALA A 202 3.37 25.74 -4.92
C ALA A 202 2.56 26.80 -4.18
N ILE A 203 2.15 26.48 -2.95
CA ILE A 203 1.58 27.44 -2.01
C ILE A 203 2.67 27.77 -0.97
N GLY A 204 3.10 29.02 -0.94
CA GLY A 204 4.03 29.53 0.06
C GLY A 204 3.42 29.57 1.46
N LYS A 205 4.26 29.61 2.50
CA LYS A 205 3.81 29.73 3.90
C LYS A 205 2.99 30.99 4.17
N ASP A 206 3.20 32.02 3.35
CA ASP A 206 2.47 33.28 3.35
C ASP A 206 1.19 33.23 2.49
N GLY A 207 0.81 32.06 1.98
CA GLY A 207 -0.35 31.82 1.13
C GLY A 207 -0.18 32.25 -0.33
N ALA A 208 1.02 32.64 -0.77
CA ALA A 208 1.26 33.00 -2.16
C ALA A 208 1.24 31.75 -3.04
N VAL A 209 0.39 31.73 -4.06
CA VAL A 209 0.36 30.65 -5.05
C VAL A 209 1.29 31.03 -6.19
N VAL A 210 2.38 30.28 -6.34
CA VAL A 210 3.46 30.57 -7.28
C VAL A 210 3.60 29.46 -8.30
N SER A 211 3.99 29.82 -9.52
CA SER A 211 4.40 28.89 -10.56
C SER A 211 5.85 29.11 -10.96
N SER A 212 6.56 28.04 -11.34
CA SER A 212 7.89 28.13 -11.95
C SER A 212 8.02 27.09 -13.05
N LYS A 213 8.73 27.43 -14.13
CA LYS A 213 8.98 26.48 -15.21
C LYS A 213 9.96 25.42 -14.71
N VAL A 214 9.62 24.14 -14.92
CA VAL A 214 10.49 23.03 -14.51
C VAL A 214 11.86 23.17 -15.18
N GLY A 215 12.93 22.98 -14.40
CA GLY A 215 14.32 23.12 -14.85
C GLY A 215 14.87 24.56 -14.87
N THR A 216 14.08 25.56 -14.47
CA THR A 216 14.57 26.94 -14.31
C THR A 216 14.68 27.32 -12.83
N ILE A 217 15.82 27.91 -12.44
CA ILE A 217 16.09 28.34 -11.06
C ILE A 217 15.78 29.84 -10.93
N GLY A 218 15.06 30.22 -9.88
CA GLY A 218 14.88 31.63 -9.47
C GLY A 218 13.89 32.48 -10.27
N LYS A 219 13.12 31.90 -11.20
CA LYS A 219 12.09 32.60 -11.99
C LYS A 219 10.69 32.09 -11.66
N SER A 220 10.21 32.39 -10.46
CA SER A 220 8.83 32.10 -10.07
C SER A 220 7.91 33.28 -10.38
N VAL A 221 6.68 32.99 -10.80
CA VAL A 221 5.61 33.97 -11.01
C VAL A 221 4.52 33.73 -9.98
N THR A 222 4.19 34.76 -9.20
CA THR A 222 3.03 34.73 -8.30
C THR A 222 1.75 34.84 -9.13
N LEU A 223 0.87 33.85 -9.01
CA LEU A 223 -0.39 33.77 -9.74
C LEU A 223 -1.54 34.40 -8.97
N THR A 224 -1.61 34.12 -7.68
CA THR A 224 -2.61 34.66 -6.77
C THR A 224 -2.11 34.60 -5.32
N GLN A 225 -2.85 35.25 -4.42
CA GLN A 225 -2.60 35.28 -2.99
C GLN A 225 -3.85 34.75 -2.28
N LEU A 226 -3.70 33.70 -1.49
CA LEU A 226 -4.82 33.16 -0.71
C LEU A 226 -5.42 34.22 0.22
N PRO A 227 -6.75 34.31 0.36
CA PRO A 227 -7.37 35.34 1.19
C PRO A 227 -7.06 35.16 2.68
N ILE A 228 -7.29 36.22 3.45
CA ILE A 228 -7.30 36.14 4.92
C ILE A 228 -8.49 35.26 5.33
N TRP A 229 -8.26 34.36 6.28
CA TRP A 229 -9.31 33.53 6.85
C TRP A 229 -10.26 34.40 7.67
N SER A 230 -11.54 34.39 7.30
CA SER A 230 -12.53 35.35 7.82
C SER A 230 -12.83 35.17 9.31
N GLU A 231 -12.65 33.96 9.85
CA GLU A 231 -12.83 33.66 11.28
C GLU A 231 -11.50 33.62 12.05
N GLY A 232 -10.39 33.97 11.39
CA GLY A 232 -9.06 33.99 12.00
C GLY A 232 -8.74 35.26 12.77
N ASP A 233 -7.47 35.43 13.11
CA ASP A 233 -6.89 36.60 13.79
C ASP A 233 -6.75 37.86 12.91
N GLY A 234 -7.40 37.88 11.74
CA GLY A 234 -7.27 38.93 10.73
C GLY A 234 -5.91 38.97 10.01
N LYS A 235 -5.00 38.02 10.28
CA LYS A 235 -3.67 37.92 9.66
C LYS A 235 -3.43 36.58 8.99
N SER A 236 -3.96 35.52 9.58
CA SER A 236 -3.86 34.15 9.11
C SER A 236 -4.63 34.00 7.81
N ARG A 237 -4.00 33.38 6.83
CA ARG A 237 -4.65 33.06 5.56
C ARG A 237 -5.29 31.69 5.61
N VAL A 238 -6.24 31.48 4.73
CA VAL A 238 -6.82 30.16 4.50
C VAL A 238 -5.73 29.17 4.09
N THR A 239 -5.90 27.91 4.47
CA THR A 239 -5.04 26.83 3.97
C THR A 239 -5.59 26.37 2.63
N GLY A 240 -4.77 26.49 1.59
CA GLY A 240 -5.14 26.05 0.24
C GLY A 240 -4.59 24.67 -0.10
N SER A 241 -5.14 24.08 -1.16
CA SER A 241 -4.67 22.83 -1.76
C SER A 241 -4.59 22.98 -3.27
N LEU A 242 -3.52 22.47 -3.87
CA LEU A 242 -3.36 22.36 -5.33
C LEU A 242 -3.44 20.89 -5.72
N TYR A 243 -4.21 20.59 -6.75
CA TYR A 243 -4.38 19.23 -7.24
C TYR A 243 -4.80 19.22 -8.70
N VAL A 244 -4.53 18.11 -9.39
CA VAL A 244 -5.00 17.90 -10.76
C VAL A 244 -6.25 17.02 -10.69
N GLN A 245 -7.33 17.47 -11.33
CA GLN A 245 -8.58 16.70 -11.43
C GLN A 245 -9.19 16.95 -12.81
N ASP A 246 -9.65 15.87 -13.45
CA ASP A 246 -10.29 15.91 -14.77
C ASP A 246 -9.43 16.68 -15.81
N GLY A 247 -8.12 16.43 -15.78
CA GLY A 247 -7.13 17.04 -16.68
C GLY A 247 -6.82 18.52 -16.43
N SER A 248 -7.37 19.13 -15.39
CA SER A 248 -7.18 20.55 -15.05
C SER A 248 -6.46 20.72 -13.71
N LEU A 249 -5.67 21.79 -13.57
CA LEU A 249 -5.12 22.20 -12.27
C LEU A 249 -6.15 23.01 -11.49
N TRP A 250 -6.39 22.59 -10.25
CA TRP A 250 -7.31 23.22 -9.32
C TRP A 250 -6.57 23.78 -8.11
N LEU A 251 -7.07 24.91 -7.62
CA LEU A 251 -6.76 25.48 -6.32
C LEU A 251 -8.06 25.48 -5.51
N SER A 252 -8.05 24.90 -4.31
CA SER A 252 -9.18 24.99 -3.39
C SER A 252 -8.76 25.51 -2.04
N TYR A 253 -9.69 26.14 -1.33
CA TYR A 253 -9.53 26.48 0.09
C TYR A 253 -10.89 26.61 0.76
N HIS A 254 -10.88 26.49 2.08
CA HIS A 254 -12.06 26.72 2.92
C HIS A 254 -12.08 28.15 3.45
N GLN A 255 -13.25 28.77 3.47
CA GLN A 255 -13.49 30.08 4.09
C GLN A 255 -14.59 29.97 5.15
N GLY A 256 -14.46 30.72 6.26
CA GLY A 256 -15.39 30.64 7.40
C GLY A 256 -15.09 29.49 8.36
N GLY A 257 -16.02 29.21 9.26
CA GLY A 257 -15.96 28.10 10.21
C GLY A 257 -16.63 26.83 9.69
N ALA A 258 -16.47 25.71 10.41
CA ALA A 258 -16.94 24.39 9.98
C ALA A 258 -18.46 24.27 9.70
N ILE A 259 -19.27 25.18 10.25
CA ILE A 259 -20.74 25.18 10.08
C ILE A 259 -21.19 26.28 9.10
N MET A 260 -20.64 27.49 9.22
CA MET A 260 -21.06 28.68 8.46
C MET A 260 -20.12 29.04 7.31
N GLY A 261 -19.12 28.21 7.04
CA GLY A 261 -18.16 28.39 5.97
C GLY A 261 -18.60 27.79 4.64
N HIS A 262 -17.68 27.83 3.67
CA HIS A 262 -17.82 27.22 2.35
C HIS A 262 -16.45 26.94 1.76
N ASP A 263 -16.39 25.99 0.82
CA ASP A 263 -15.21 25.76 0.02
C ASP A 263 -15.30 26.58 -1.28
N GLU A 264 -14.15 27.08 -1.75
CA GLU A 264 -14.03 27.72 -3.06
C GLU A 264 -13.07 26.90 -3.93
N TYR A 265 -13.47 26.67 -5.18
CA TYR A 265 -12.72 25.87 -6.14
C TYR A 265 -12.40 26.71 -7.37
N PHE A 266 -11.12 26.93 -7.59
CA PHE A 266 -10.60 27.72 -8.68
C PHE A 266 -9.90 26.83 -9.69
N ARG A 267 -10.24 26.98 -10.96
CA ARG A 267 -9.58 26.27 -12.06
C ARG A 267 -8.53 27.18 -12.70
N LEU A 268 -7.35 26.63 -13.01
CA LEU A 268 -6.37 27.33 -13.84
C LEU A 268 -6.90 27.43 -15.28
N ASN A 269 -7.04 28.63 -15.80
CA ASN A 269 -7.44 28.87 -17.18
C ASN A 269 -6.25 28.88 -18.15
N GLU A 270 -6.53 28.92 -19.45
CA GLU A 270 -5.52 28.95 -20.53
C GLU A 270 -4.60 30.19 -20.47
N LYS A 271 -5.04 31.26 -19.81
CA LYS A 271 -4.24 32.49 -19.60
C LYS A 271 -3.33 32.39 -18.37
N GLY A 272 -3.27 31.22 -17.71
CA GLY A 272 -2.44 30.97 -16.53
C GLY A 272 -2.95 31.65 -15.26
N LYS A 273 -4.26 31.94 -15.16
CA LYS A 273 -4.89 32.51 -13.96
C LYS A 273 -5.90 31.54 -13.35
N PHE A 274 -5.98 31.54 -12.03
CA PHE A 274 -7.03 30.84 -11.31
C PHE A 274 -8.32 31.64 -11.37
N GLU A 275 -9.41 31.01 -11.81
CA GLU A 275 -10.75 31.58 -11.87
C GLU A 275 -11.71 30.72 -11.05
N LEU A 276 -12.57 31.37 -10.26
CA LEU A 276 -13.57 30.69 -9.45
C LEU A 276 -14.51 29.90 -10.38
N ALA A 277 -14.60 28.61 -10.15
CA ALA A 277 -15.38 27.70 -10.98
C ALA A 277 -16.53 27.04 -10.21
N GLU A 278 -16.36 26.76 -8.92
CA GLU A 278 -17.42 26.25 -8.04
C GLU A 278 -17.24 26.81 -6.62
N SER A 279 -18.32 26.81 -5.84
CA SER A 279 -18.30 27.20 -4.44
C SER A 279 -19.42 26.50 -3.64
N GLY A 280 -19.13 26.19 -2.39
CA GLY A 280 -20.03 25.51 -1.45
C GLY A 280 -19.45 24.19 -0.95
N TYR A 281 -20.15 23.55 0.00
CA TYR A 281 -19.85 22.16 0.38
C TYR A 281 -20.36 21.24 -0.72
N LEU A 282 -19.47 20.75 -1.57
CA LEU A 282 -19.82 19.92 -2.71
C LEU A 282 -18.67 19.03 -3.15
N THR A 283 -19.03 17.97 -3.86
CA THR A 283 -18.12 17.25 -4.75
C THR A 283 -18.62 17.39 -6.18
N PHE A 284 -17.69 17.40 -7.14
CA PHE A 284 -18.01 17.51 -8.54
C PHE A 284 -16.92 16.86 -9.40
N ARG A 285 -17.33 16.30 -10.53
CA ARG A 285 -16.46 15.69 -11.54
C ARG A 285 -16.97 16.03 -12.93
N THR A 286 -16.06 16.16 -13.89
CA THR A 286 -16.39 16.34 -15.30
C THR A 286 -15.93 15.13 -16.10
N PHE A 287 -16.88 14.41 -16.69
CA PHE A 287 -16.66 13.24 -17.53
C PHE A 287 -17.01 13.62 -18.97
N GLY A 288 -16.00 13.96 -19.79
CA GLY A 288 -16.25 14.47 -21.14
C GLY A 288 -17.03 15.78 -21.11
N ASP A 289 -18.23 15.79 -21.68
CA ASP A 289 -19.16 16.93 -21.67
C ASP A 289 -20.16 16.89 -20.51
N THR A 290 -20.10 15.87 -19.64
CA THR A 290 -21.03 15.67 -18.54
C THR A 290 -20.41 16.11 -17.21
N LYS A 291 -20.99 17.13 -16.60
CA LYS A 291 -20.61 17.63 -15.27
C LYS A 291 -21.57 17.12 -14.22
N ILE A 292 -21.03 16.40 -13.24
CA ILE A 292 -21.74 15.90 -12.06
C ILE A 292 -21.42 16.80 -10.88
N LYS A 293 -22.44 17.20 -10.12
CA LYS A 293 -22.28 17.94 -8.88
C LYS A 293 -23.21 17.40 -7.80
N VAL A 294 -22.66 17.16 -6.62
CA VAL A 294 -23.38 16.69 -5.44
C VAL A 294 -23.16 17.69 -4.30
N ARG A 295 -24.25 18.24 -3.74
CA ARG A 295 -24.18 19.15 -2.59
C ARG A 295 -24.04 18.35 -1.29
N GLN A 296 -23.09 18.73 -0.46
CA GLN A 296 -22.62 18.01 0.75
C GLN A 296 -22.69 18.91 1.99
N GLY A 297 -23.68 19.80 2.02
CA GLY A 297 -23.91 20.68 3.17
C GLY A 297 -24.40 19.92 4.39
N PHE A 298 -24.08 20.43 5.58
CA PHE A 298 -24.57 19.89 6.84
C PHE A 298 -25.77 20.70 7.38
N PRO A 299 -26.88 20.06 7.80
CA PRO A 299 -27.15 18.62 7.71
C PRO A 299 -27.40 18.15 6.26
N PRO A 300 -27.08 16.89 5.93
CA PRO A 300 -27.38 16.33 4.61
C PRO A 300 -28.87 16.43 4.27
N SER A 301 -29.17 16.68 3.00
CA SER A 301 -30.54 16.75 2.48
C SER A 301 -30.67 15.95 1.19
N PRO A 302 -31.82 15.31 0.94
CA PRO A 302 -32.00 14.50 -0.27
C PRO A 302 -32.16 15.39 -1.51
N ASN A 303 -32.17 14.79 -2.70
CA ASN A 303 -32.24 15.50 -3.98
C ASN A 303 -31.05 16.48 -4.18
N ASN A 304 -29.87 16.07 -3.73
CA ASN A 304 -28.64 16.87 -3.74
C ASN A 304 -27.73 16.64 -4.96
N LEU A 305 -28.09 15.72 -5.85
CA LEU A 305 -27.38 15.43 -7.10
C LEU A 305 -27.92 16.28 -8.25
N SER A 306 -27.01 16.86 -9.04
CA SER A 306 -27.32 17.61 -10.26
C SER A 306 -26.35 17.29 -11.38
N VAL A 307 -26.85 17.32 -12.61
CA VAL A 307 -26.10 16.96 -13.82
C VAL A 307 -26.31 18.03 -14.88
N ALA A 308 -25.22 18.46 -15.51
CA ALA A 308 -25.23 19.30 -16.71
C ALA A 308 -24.51 18.54 -17.84
N ILE A 309 -25.13 18.47 -19.02
CA ILE A 309 -24.57 17.81 -20.21
C ILE A 309 -24.36 18.87 -21.30
N GLY A 310 -23.13 18.98 -21.79
CA GLY A 310 -22.73 20.00 -22.76
C GLY A 310 -22.89 21.42 -22.18
N THR A 311 -23.69 22.25 -22.86
CA THR A 311 -23.98 23.63 -22.45
C THR A 311 -25.29 23.80 -21.69
N GLN A 312 -25.98 22.69 -21.39
CA GLN A 312 -27.28 22.74 -20.70
C GLN A 312 -27.13 23.18 -19.24
N GLU A 313 -28.16 23.84 -18.71
CA GLU A 313 -28.24 24.12 -17.28
C GLU A 313 -28.31 22.82 -16.48
N ALA A 314 -27.71 22.84 -15.29
CA ALA A 314 -27.71 21.71 -14.38
C ALA A 314 -29.14 21.39 -13.92
N LYS A 315 -29.55 20.13 -14.04
CA LYS A 315 -30.85 19.63 -13.57
C LYS A 315 -30.66 18.60 -12.45
N PRO A 316 -31.61 18.46 -11.52
CA PRO A 316 -31.59 17.35 -10.56
C PRO A 316 -31.56 16.00 -11.26
N ALA A 317 -30.86 15.02 -10.68
CA ALA A 317 -30.81 13.66 -11.20
C ALA A 317 -30.96 12.62 -10.09
N GLY A 318 -31.49 11.45 -10.46
CA GLY A 318 -31.85 10.36 -9.56
C GLY A 318 -33.18 10.56 -8.85
N ASP A 319 -33.52 9.59 -7.99
CA ASP A 319 -34.64 9.64 -7.06
C ASP A 319 -34.45 10.76 -6.01
N PRO A 320 -35.42 11.69 -5.86
CA PRO A 320 -35.33 12.82 -4.94
C PRO A 320 -35.43 12.45 -3.45
N ALA A 321 -35.75 11.21 -3.09
CA ALA A 321 -35.76 10.73 -1.71
C ALA A 321 -34.36 10.31 -1.20
N TYR A 322 -33.37 10.27 -2.09
CA TYR A 322 -32.00 9.86 -1.76
C TYR A 322 -31.08 11.04 -1.49
N VAL A 323 -30.14 10.81 -0.57
CA VAL A 323 -28.94 11.63 -0.39
C VAL A 323 -27.80 10.91 -1.10
N TYR A 324 -27.19 11.59 -2.07
CA TYR A 324 -26.06 11.09 -2.86
C TYR A 324 -24.73 11.66 -2.34
N GLY A 325 -23.64 10.92 -2.55
CA GLY A 325 -22.28 11.35 -2.21
C GLY A 325 -22.04 11.55 -0.72
N GLU A 326 -22.83 10.92 0.13
CA GLU A 326 -22.70 10.98 1.59
C GLU A 326 -22.66 9.56 2.14
N THR A 327 -21.78 9.33 3.11
CA THR A 327 -21.76 8.11 3.91
C THR A 327 -22.58 8.34 5.16
N MET A 328 -23.35 7.34 5.57
CA MET A 328 -24.17 7.34 6.76
C MET A 328 -24.14 5.95 7.37
N LYS A 329 -24.16 5.88 8.70
CA LYS A 329 -24.32 4.66 9.49
C LYS A 329 -25.13 4.97 10.74
N ALA A 330 -26.25 4.29 10.90
CA ALA A 330 -27.06 4.33 12.10
C ALA A 330 -26.32 3.68 13.27
N LEU A 331 -26.41 4.32 14.44
CA LEU A 331 -25.77 3.89 15.68
C LEU A 331 -26.81 3.28 16.61
N ALA A 332 -26.39 2.31 17.43
CA ALA A 332 -27.28 1.63 18.38
C ALA A 332 -27.92 2.57 19.42
N ASN A 333 -27.34 3.76 19.65
CA ASN A 333 -27.87 4.79 20.55
C ASN A 333 -28.95 5.68 19.89
N GLY A 334 -29.39 5.37 18.66
CA GLY A 334 -30.37 6.16 17.91
C GLY A 334 -29.78 7.38 17.19
N GLY A 335 -28.46 7.58 17.23
CA GLY A 335 -27.77 8.58 16.42
C GLY A 335 -27.33 8.03 15.06
N SER A 336 -26.66 8.87 14.28
CA SER A 336 -25.98 8.46 13.04
C SER A 336 -24.60 9.09 12.95
N THR A 337 -23.67 8.41 12.30
CA THR A 337 -22.37 8.95 11.91
C THR A 337 -22.25 8.94 10.39
N GLY A 338 -21.36 9.75 9.84
CA GLY A 338 -21.23 9.90 8.39
C GLY A 338 -20.19 10.93 8.00
N SER A 339 -19.85 10.91 6.72
CA SER A 339 -18.93 11.86 6.08
C SER A 339 -19.20 11.94 4.57
N SER A 340 -18.84 13.05 3.97
CA SER A 340 -18.95 13.24 2.53
C SER A 340 -18.01 12.32 1.76
N SER A 341 -18.53 11.64 0.73
CA SER A 341 -17.73 10.85 -0.21
C SER A 341 -17.47 11.64 -1.48
N ARG A 342 -16.26 11.57 -2.02
CA ARG A 342 -15.89 12.22 -3.30
C ARG A 342 -15.94 11.24 -4.46
N ASP A 343 -16.29 9.99 -4.21
CA ASP A 343 -16.22 8.91 -5.16
C ASP A 343 -17.40 9.01 -6.14
N LEU A 344 -17.05 9.21 -7.40
CA LEU A 344 -17.98 9.30 -8.53
C LEU A 344 -17.34 8.56 -9.70
N SER A 345 -18.11 7.68 -10.34
CA SER A 345 -17.69 7.02 -11.59
C SER A 345 -18.84 7.06 -12.59
N LEU A 346 -18.54 7.40 -13.84
CA LEU A 346 -19.53 7.40 -14.93
C LEU A 346 -19.09 6.40 -15.99
N ILE A 347 -19.93 5.40 -16.23
CA ILE A 347 -19.73 4.40 -17.29
C ILE A 347 -20.94 4.48 -18.20
N ASP A 348 -20.71 4.83 -19.45
CA ASP A 348 -21.75 5.14 -20.44
C ASP A 348 -22.75 6.17 -19.90
N HIS A 349 -23.96 5.73 -19.52
CA HIS A 349 -25.02 6.57 -18.98
C HIS A 349 -25.28 6.34 -17.49
N ASP A 350 -24.57 5.41 -16.85
CA ASP A 350 -24.78 5.04 -15.46
C ASP A 350 -23.75 5.75 -14.56
N LEU A 351 -24.23 6.67 -13.72
CA LEU A 351 -23.45 7.31 -12.67
C LEU A 351 -23.47 6.43 -11.42
N TYR A 352 -22.31 5.98 -10.99
CA TYR A 352 -22.12 5.26 -9.73
C TYR A 352 -21.73 6.24 -8.62
N VAL A 353 -22.39 6.10 -7.48
CA VAL A 353 -22.22 6.97 -6.31
C VAL A 353 -22.73 6.28 -5.05
N LEU A 354 -22.15 6.62 -3.89
CA LEU A 354 -22.69 6.19 -2.60
C LEU A 354 -23.97 6.95 -2.28
N ALA A 355 -25.00 6.26 -1.82
CA ALA A 355 -26.27 6.89 -1.46
C ALA A 355 -27.03 6.12 -0.38
N TYR A 356 -27.93 6.82 0.29
CA TYR A 356 -28.96 6.25 1.16
C TYR A 356 -30.28 6.98 0.96
N ASN A 357 -31.39 6.30 1.25
CA ASN A 357 -32.72 6.89 1.20
C ASN A 357 -33.08 7.42 2.60
N MET A 358 -33.79 8.55 2.66
CA MET A 358 -34.13 9.20 3.94
C MET A 358 -35.26 8.51 4.72
N GLU A 359 -36.03 7.64 4.06
CA GLU A 359 -37.21 6.98 4.65
C GLU A 359 -37.07 5.44 4.69
N LYS A 360 -36.30 4.87 3.77
CA LYS A 360 -36.08 3.43 3.62
C LYS A 360 -34.59 3.15 3.67
N ASP A 361 -34.20 1.96 4.15
CA ASP A 361 -32.78 1.55 4.18
C ASP A 361 -31.89 2.60 4.90
N THR A 362 -32.40 3.12 6.01
CA THR A 362 -31.79 4.19 6.81
C THR A 362 -30.72 3.66 7.78
N ASP A 363 -30.19 2.47 7.51
CA ASP A 363 -29.17 1.81 8.32
C ASP A 363 -27.78 2.28 7.91
N PHE A 364 -27.48 2.29 6.62
CA PHE A 364 -26.21 2.79 6.10
C PHE A 364 -26.22 3.08 4.59
N SER A 365 -25.25 3.87 4.15
CA SER A 365 -25.01 4.13 2.72
C SER A 365 -24.56 2.88 1.98
N ARG A 366 -25.03 2.75 0.73
CA ARG A 366 -24.67 1.66 -0.19
C ARG A 366 -24.28 2.22 -1.55
N LEU A 367 -23.61 1.42 -2.36
CA LEU A 367 -23.34 1.77 -3.75
C LEU A 367 -24.63 1.71 -4.59
N HIS A 368 -24.94 2.81 -5.27
CA HIS A 368 -26.05 2.91 -6.20
C HIS A 368 -25.55 3.34 -7.58
N LYS A 369 -26.36 3.08 -8.60
CA LYS A 369 -26.20 3.67 -9.92
C LYS A 369 -27.44 4.46 -10.32
N ILE A 370 -27.23 5.57 -11.00
CA ILE A 370 -28.25 6.44 -11.54
C ILE A 370 -28.09 6.46 -13.06
N ASN A 371 -29.09 5.98 -13.77
CA ASN A 371 -29.09 6.10 -15.23
C ASN A 371 -29.46 7.54 -15.61
N LEU A 372 -28.54 8.27 -16.22
CA LEU A 372 -28.70 9.70 -16.52
C LEU A 372 -29.68 9.97 -17.67
N VAL A 373 -30.17 8.94 -18.36
CA VAL A 373 -31.18 9.04 -19.42
C VAL A 373 -32.58 8.78 -18.87
N THR A 374 -32.78 7.69 -18.13
CA THR A 374 -34.09 7.31 -17.55
C THR A 374 -34.36 7.96 -16.20
N ASN A 375 -33.32 8.52 -15.56
CA ASN A 375 -33.32 9.05 -14.20
C ASN A 375 -33.62 8.00 -13.12
N GLU A 376 -33.46 6.71 -13.43
CA GLU A 376 -33.69 5.61 -12.51
C GLU A 376 -32.51 5.42 -11.55
N THR A 377 -32.80 5.33 -10.25
CA THR A 377 -31.81 4.98 -9.21
C THR A 377 -31.97 3.51 -8.85
N THR A 378 -30.87 2.74 -8.95
CA THR A 378 -30.84 1.31 -8.61
C THR A 378 -29.70 0.99 -7.66
N ARG A 379 -29.94 0.09 -6.71
CA ARG A 379 -28.91 -0.41 -5.79
C ARG A 379 -27.99 -1.36 -6.55
N VAL A 380 -26.68 -1.24 -6.30
CA VAL A 380 -25.64 -2.08 -6.93
C VAL A 380 -25.14 -3.16 -5.97
N SER A 381 -25.04 -2.86 -4.67
CA SER A 381 -24.60 -3.79 -3.63
C SER A 381 -25.41 -3.58 -2.34
N ASP A 382 -25.58 -4.65 -1.58
CA ASP A 382 -26.23 -4.62 -0.26
C ASP A 382 -25.26 -4.32 0.89
N LEU A 383 -23.94 -4.33 0.62
CA LEU A 383 -22.90 -4.01 1.60
C LEU A 383 -22.95 -2.55 2.02
N GLU A 384 -22.57 -2.32 3.28
CA GLU A 384 -22.21 -0.99 3.74
C GLU A 384 -21.07 -0.44 2.87
N ALA A 385 -21.21 0.81 2.43
CA ALA A 385 -20.25 1.43 1.54
C ALA A 385 -19.77 2.76 2.12
N THR A 386 -18.47 2.84 2.37
CA THR A 386 -17.78 4.05 2.84
C THR A 386 -16.82 4.65 1.82
N GLY A 387 -16.55 3.93 0.72
CA GLY A 387 -15.77 4.40 -0.41
C GLY A 387 -15.79 3.37 -1.54
N PHE A 388 -15.49 3.79 -2.77
CA PHE A 388 -15.41 2.85 -3.89
C PHE A 388 -14.53 3.35 -5.04
N ALA A 389 -14.05 2.42 -5.85
CA ALA A 389 -13.49 2.67 -7.16
C ALA A 389 -14.01 1.65 -8.16
N ILE A 390 -14.13 2.03 -9.43
CA ILE A 390 -14.58 1.14 -10.49
C ILE A 390 -13.60 1.22 -11.64
N ILE A 391 -13.17 0.07 -12.15
CA ILE A 391 -12.38 -0.02 -13.37
C ILE A 391 -12.79 -1.24 -14.19
N GLY A 392 -13.01 -1.02 -15.50
CA GLY A 392 -13.52 -2.06 -16.38
C GLY A 392 -14.84 -2.60 -15.83
N ASN A 393 -14.91 -3.93 -15.64
CA ASN A 393 -16.07 -4.61 -15.07
C ASN A 393 -15.98 -4.79 -13.54
N ASN A 394 -14.93 -4.31 -12.89
CA ASN A 394 -14.65 -4.58 -11.47
C ASN A 394 -15.01 -3.38 -10.59
N VAL A 395 -15.81 -3.62 -9.56
CA VAL A 395 -16.06 -2.69 -8.45
C VAL A 395 -15.17 -3.07 -7.27
N TYR A 396 -14.51 -2.08 -6.68
CA TYR A 396 -13.75 -2.19 -5.44
C TYR A 396 -14.45 -1.34 -4.39
N LEU A 397 -15.02 -1.98 -3.38
CA LEU A 397 -15.87 -1.36 -2.37
C LEU A 397 -15.19 -1.40 -1.00
N ASN A 398 -15.15 -0.27 -0.31
CA ASN A 398 -14.79 -0.19 1.09
C ASN A 398 -16.05 -0.38 1.95
N SER A 399 -16.09 -1.43 2.76
CA SER A 399 -17.15 -1.72 3.72
C SER A 399 -16.54 -1.76 5.12
N ASP A 400 -16.70 -0.69 5.90
CA ASP A 400 -16.19 -0.57 7.27
C ASP A 400 -14.69 -0.93 7.42
N GLY A 401 -13.90 -0.50 6.44
CA GLY A 401 -12.46 -0.76 6.37
C GLY A 401 -12.10 -2.13 5.80
N ASP A 402 -13.05 -2.96 5.39
CA ASP A 402 -12.77 -4.19 4.65
C ASP A 402 -12.93 -3.94 3.14
N LEU A 403 -12.03 -4.50 2.33
CA LEU A 403 -12.06 -4.34 0.87
C LEU A 403 -12.83 -5.48 0.23
N TYR A 404 -13.88 -5.16 -0.53
CA TYR A 404 -14.61 -6.13 -1.35
C TYR A 404 -14.40 -5.87 -2.83
N ARG A 405 -14.47 -6.92 -3.64
CA ARG A 405 -14.52 -6.83 -5.10
C ARG A 405 -15.67 -7.65 -5.65
N PHE A 406 -16.36 -7.10 -6.65
CA PHE A 406 -17.39 -7.80 -7.41
C PHE A 406 -17.50 -7.24 -8.83
N SER A 407 -18.24 -7.94 -9.69
CA SER A 407 -18.48 -7.54 -11.07
C SER A 407 -19.72 -6.65 -11.19
N LEU A 408 -19.69 -5.67 -12.10
CA LEU A 408 -20.87 -4.87 -12.47
C LEU A 408 -21.96 -5.71 -13.15
N GLU A 409 -21.60 -6.85 -13.74
CA GLU A 409 -22.54 -7.81 -14.31
C GLU A 409 -23.20 -8.71 -13.24
N GLY A 410 -22.81 -8.54 -11.97
CA GLY A 410 -23.25 -9.34 -10.84
C GLY A 410 -22.31 -10.50 -10.53
N GLY A 411 -22.53 -11.14 -9.37
CA GLY A 411 -21.69 -12.22 -8.88
C GLY A 411 -21.45 -12.11 -7.37
N PRO A 412 -20.68 -13.03 -6.78
CA PRO A 412 -20.36 -12.96 -5.36
C PRO A 412 -19.44 -11.77 -5.06
N GLU A 413 -19.63 -11.18 -3.90
CA GLU A 413 -18.73 -10.17 -3.33
C GLU A 413 -17.55 -10.89 -2.65
N GLU A 414 -16.36 -10.70 -3.20
CA GLU A 414 -15.14 -11.32 -2.72
C GLU A 414 -14.42 -10.40 -1.73
N HIS A 415 -14.18 -10.89 -0.51
CA HIS A 415 -13.36 -10.19 0.48
C HIS A 415 -11.88 -10.29 0.10
N LEU A 416 -11.26 -9.14 -0.19
CA LEU A 416 -9.87 -9.04 -0.60
C LEU A 416 -8.97 -8.60 0.56
N ASN A 417 -7.77 -9.17 0.60
CA ASN A 417 -6.74 -8.86 1.60
C ASN A 417 -7.26 -8.96 3.06
N PRO A 418 -7.81 -10.13 3.45
CA PRO A 418 -8.40 -10.31 4.77
C PRO A 418 -7.40 -9.99 5.89
N GLU A 419 -7.92 -9.66 7.07
CA GLU A 419 -7.14 -9.23 8.25
C GLU A 419 -6.45 -7.87 8.12
N SER A 420 -6.74 -7.13 7.04
CA SER A 420 -6.21 -5.78 6.82
C SER A 420 -7.32 -4.75 6.80
N LYS A 421 -7.07 -3.58 7.41
CA LYS A 421 -7.96 -2.44 7.31
C LYS A 421 -7.55 -1.52 6.16
N LEU A 422 -8.46 -1.35 5.21
CA LEU A 422 -8.36 -0.46 4.08
C LEU A 422 -8.38 1.00 4.56
N ALA A 423 -7.35 1.74 4.20
CA ALA A 423 -7.23 3.18 4.46
C ALA A 423 -7.82 4.00 3.30
N SER A 424 -7.61 3.55 2.05
CA SER A 424 -8.14 4.22 0.86
C SER A 424 -8.25 3.26 -0.32
N VAL A 425 -9.21 3.54 -1.20
CA VAL A 425 -9.38 2.92 -2.52
C VAL A 425 -9.59 4.04 -3.54
N THR A 426 -8.85 4.03 -4.65
CA THR A 426 -8.90 5.11 -5.64
C THR A 426 -8.58 4.55 -7.04
N GLU A 427 -9.30 5.03 -8.05
CA GLU A 427 -8.95 4.81 -9.46
C GLU A 427 -8.00 5.93 -9.94
N ASP A 428 -6.91 5.54 -10.59
CA ASP A 428 -5.90 6.46 -11.13
C ASP A 428 -5.21 5.85 -12.36
N ASP A 429 -5.17 6.60 -13.47
CA ASP A 429 -4.56 6.22 -14.76
C ASP A 429 -4.91 4.80 -15.25
N GLY A 430 -6.16 4.35 -15.05
CA GLY A 430 -6.58 3.01 -15.46
C GLY A 430 -6.06 1.88 -14.56
N TYR A 431 -5.87 2.18 -13.27
CA TYR A 431 -5.62 1.19 -12.22
C TYR A 431 -6.43 1.52 -10.96
N VAL A 432 -6.64 0.54 -10.10
CA VAL A 432 -7.18 0.77 -8.75
C VAL A 432 -6.09 0.55 -7.72
N LEU A 433 -5.87 1.55 -6.86
CA LEU A 433 -4.90 1.55 -5.79
C LEU A 433 -5.63 1.39 -4.46
N CYS A 434 -5.31 0.31 -3.75
CA CYS A 434 -5.84 0.02 -2.41
C CYS A 434 -4.70 0.15 -1.41
N THR A 435 -4.78 1.16 -0.53
CA THR A 435 -3.82 1.36 0.57
C THR A 435 -4.42 0.84 1.86
N PHE A 436 -3.62 0.10 2.64
CA PHE A 436 -4.04 -0.51 3.90
C PHE A 436 -3.25 0.04 5.08
N VAL A 437 -3.92 0.18 6.22
CA VAL A 437 -3.32 0.53 7.49
C VAL A 437 -2.34 -0.57 7.88
N LYS A 438 -1.11 -0.18 8.25
CA LYS A 438 -0.11 -1.14 8.73
C LYS A 438 -0.43 -1.56 10.16
N GLU A 439 -0.87 -2.79 10.31
CA GLU A 439 -1.03 -3.50 11.58
C GLU A 439 -0.14 -4.75 11.62
N ALA A 440 -0.18 -5.49 12.73
CA ALA A 440 0.67 -6.67 12.95
C ALA A 440 0.51 -7.72 11.84
N ASN A 441 -0.73 -7.95 11.39
CA ASN A 441 -1.07 -8.98 10.41
C ASN A 441 -1.28 -8.45 8.99
N THR A 442 -1.18 -7.13 8.75
CA THR A 442 -1.32 -6.56 7.41
C THR A 442 -0.19 -7.06 6.50
N PRO A 443 -0.49 -7.91 5.49
CA PRO A 443 0.54 -8.49 4.63
C PRO A 443 1.05 -7.46 3.61
N TYR A 444 0.12 -6.69 3.04
CA TYR A 444 0.41 -5.65 2.05
C TYR A 444 -0.27 -4.34 2.44
N THR A 445 0.48 -3.26 2.33
CA THR A 445 0.05 -1.89 2.64
C THR A 445 -0.35 -1.12 1.40
N LEU A 446 0.02 -1.60 0.21
CA LEU A 446 -0.49 -1.13 -1.07
C LEU A 446 -0.63 -2.32 -2.01
N VAL A 447 -1.80 -2.42 -2.65
CA VAL A 447 -2.11 -3.37 -3.73
C VAL A 447 -2.69 -2.59 -4.91
N VAL A 448 -2.21 -2.87 -6.11
CA VAL A 448 -2.64 -2.22 -7.36
C VAL A 448 -3.23 -3.26 -8.30
N TYR A 449 -4.43 -2.98 -8.78
CA TYR A 449 -5.17 -3.83 -9.70
C TYR A 449 -5.27 -3.18 -11.08
N ASP A 450 -5.16 -4.00 -12.13
CA ASP A 450 -5.44 -3.58 -13.51
C ASP A 450 -6.94 -3.62 -13.84
N LEU A 451 -7.28 -3.24 -15.09
CA LEU A 451 -8.65 -3.25 -15.60
C LEU A 451 -9.34 -4.63 -15.58
N ASN A 452 -8.57 -5.71 -15.58
CA ASN A 452 -9.07 -7.09 -15.53
C ASN A 452 -9.20 -7.60 -14.10
N GLY A 453 -8.78 -6.81 -13.10
CA GLY A 453 -8.76 -7.20 -11.70
C GLY A 453 -7.55 -8.05 -11.30
N ASN A 454 -6.49 -8.10 -12.11
CA ASN A 454 -5.25 -8.77 -11.74
C ASN A 454 -4.41 -7.87 -10.83
N ILE A 455 -3.78 -8.46 -9.81
CA ILE A 455 -2.77 -7.77 -9.02
C ILE A 455 -1.51 -7.57 -9.89
N VAL A 456 -1.23 -6.33 -10.27
CA VAL A 456 -0.03 -5.96 -11.05
C VAL A 456 1.10 -5.47 -10.15
N PHE A 457 0.78 -4.98 -8.96
CA PHE A 457 1.76 -4.58 -7.96
C PHE A 457 1.21 -4.76 -6.55
N LYS A 458 2.07 -5.19 -5.63
CA LYS A 458 1.78 -5.18 -4.20
C LYS A 458 3.07 -5.02 -3.41
N THR A 459 3.03 -4.25 -2.33
CA THR A 459 4.19 -4.02 -1.45
C THR A 459 3.78 -4.07 0.02
N SER A 460 4.74 -4.47 0.84
CA SER A 460 4.64 -4.40 2.31
C SER A 460 5.31 -3.16 2.89
N ASP A 461 5.97 -2.33 2.06
CA ASP A 461 6.53 -1.05 2.50
C ASP A 461 5.39 -0.17 3.03
N VAL A 462 5.52 0.43 4.22
CA VAL A 462 4.41 1.21 4.81
C VAL A 462 4.14 2.45 3.94
N VAL A 463 3.01 2.46 3.22
CA VAL A 463 2.65 3.50 2.26
C VAL A 463 1.83 4.60 2.93
N SER A 464 2.17 5.86 2.67
CA SER A 464 1.37 7.02 3.10
C SER A 464 0.59 7.67 1.96
N SER A 465 1.06 7.55 0.72
CA SER A 465 0.40 8.04 -0.49
C SER A 465 0.88 7.26 -1.71
N SER A 466 0.03 7.17 -2.73
CA SER A 466 0.32 6.46 -3.97
C SER A 466 -0.39 7.11 -5.16
N ALA A 467 0.17 6.94 -6.36
CA ALA A 467 -0.38 7.43 -7.62
C ALA A 467 0.16 6.60 -8.78
N VAL A 468 -0.48 6.68 -9.95
CA VAL A 468 -0.02 6.06 -11.19
C VAL A 468 0.17 7.12 -12.26
N GLU A 469 1.25 7.00 -13.02
CA GLU A 469 1.45 7.81 -14.23
C GLU A 469 2.28 7.04 -15.26
N GLY A 470 1.73 6.93 -16.46
CA GLY A 470 2.45 6.36 -17.60
C GLY A 470 2.77 4.87 -17.41
N GLY A 471 1.87 4.12 -16.76
CA GLY A 471 2.05 2.70 -16.47
C GLY A 471 3.10 2.40 -15.40
N LYS A 472 3.39 3.37 -14.52
CA LYS A 472 4.21 3.17 -13.32
C LYS A 472 3.43 3.58 -12.08
N VAL A 473 3.52 2.76 -11.03
CA VAL A 473 3.08 3.15 -9.70
C VAL A 473 4.19 3.90 -9.00
N TYR A 474 3.81 4.93 -8.25
CA TYR A 474 4.65 5.68 -7.34
C TYR A 474 4.03 5.64 -5.96
N TYR A 475 4.88 5.58 -4.93
CA TYR A 475 4.40 5.65 -3.55
C TYR A 475 5.43 6.30 -2.62
N THR A 476 4.92 6.95 -1.58
CA THR A 476 5.74 7.50 -0.49
C THR A 476 5.75 6.53 0.68
N GLU A 477 6.94 6.16 1.12
CA GLU A 477 7.16 5.39 2.34
C GLU A 477 6.98 6.28 3.58
N LYS A 478 6.16 5.83 4.53
CA LYS A 478 5.75 6.61 5.71
C LYS A 478 6.90 6.98 6.64
N GLU A 479 7.79 6.04 6.99
CA GLU A 479 8.85 6.29 7.99
C GLU A 479 10.08 7.00 7.39
N GLY A 480 10.41 6.68 6.14
CA GLY A 480 11.59 7.21 5.48
C GLY A 480 11.33 8.45 4.61
N HIS A 481 10.06 8.78 4.35
CA HIS A 481 9.61 9.79 3.38
C HIS A 481 10.27 9.66 1.99
N ASN A 482 10.78 8.47 1.66
CA ASN A 482 11.35 8.17 0.36
C ASN A 482 10.20 7.95 -0.62
N VAL A 483 10.34 8.49 -1.83
CA VAL A 483 9.45 8.14 -2.94
C VAL A 483 10.07 6.98 -3.71
N TYR A 484 9.24 6.01 -4.04
CA TYR A 484 9.61 4.87 -4.87
C TYR A 484 8.70 4.79 -6.09
N SER A 485 9.18 4.10 -7.12
CA SER A 485 8.43 3.79 -8.32
C SER A 485 8.65 2.35 -8.78
N ALA A 486 7.67 1.78 -9.46
CA ALA A 486 7.78 0.48 -10.12
C ALA A 486 6.95 0.45 -11.42
N SER A 487 7.41 -0.33 -12.40
CA SER A 487 6.62 -0.63 -13.61
C SER A 487 5.40 -1.47 -13.23
N LEU A 488 4.24 -1.15 -13.81
CA LEU A 488 3.02 -1.95 -13.75
C LEU A 488 2.87 -2.91 -14.94
N LYS A 489 3.75 -2.78 -15.95
CA LYS A 489 3.87 -3.69 -17.10
C LYS A 489 4.78 -4.86 -16.79
#